data_AF-A0AAX1RSM2-F1
#
_entry.id   AF-A0AAX1RSM2-F1
#
_cell.length_a   1.000
_cell.length_b   1.000
_cell.length_c   1.000
_cell.angle_alpha   90.00
_cell.angle_beta   90.00
_cell.angle_gamma   90.00
#
_symmetry.space_group_name_H-M   'P 1'
#
loop_
_entity.id
_entity.type
_entity.pdbx_description
1 polymer ?
#
loop_
_entity_poly.entity_id
_entity_poly.type
_entity_poly.pdbx_seq_one_letter_code
_entity_poly.pdbx_strand_id
1 'polypeptide(L)'
;DALKTETQEEMSTLLKRSEYETDKEGFVERLDAADSERKQLSDEISDRVTLTEFNSGIDSTKQYADDKIDNLEIGNVNLIRSYKTTQNIVNGTIEGDYAVRLPLSRNINFYYYDRNSYVNPPLESNTDYVLQLHEADADVDMGVFYNKGSYTVVPYSKERIIKFNTGDKTDFRIVIVARSDNQFVGKVSLYKGTKELDWTPNPLDVQTNIDNTETNAKAYADSLKRQQDEVLTTYD
;
A
#
# COMPACT_ATOMS: atom_id res chain seq x y z
N ASP A 1 97.09 -36.80 17.08
CA ASP A 1 96.45 -35.82 16.19
C ASP A 1 95.35 -36.40 15.32
N ALA A 2 95.59 -37.40 14.45
CA ALA A 2 94.55 -37.99 13.59
C ALA A 2 93.29 -38.49 14.35
N LEU A 3 93.47 -39.27 15.43
CA LEU A 3 92.36 -39.78 16.24
C LEU A 3 91.50 -38.67 16.87
N LYS A 4 92.13 -37.53 17.23
CA LYS A 4 91.46 -36.39 17.85
C LYS A 4 90.60 -35.64 16.82
N THR A 5 91.08 -35.53 15.59
CA THR A 5 90.34 -34.93 14.47
C THR A 5 89.14 -35.78 14.08
N GLU A 6 89.32 -37.11 13.98
CA GLU A 6 88.25 -38.07 13.65
C GLU A 6 87.11 -38.02 14.70
N THR A 7 87.44 -38.04 16.00
CA THR A 7 86.44 -37.88 17.07
C THR A 7 85.72 -36.52 17.01
N GLN A 8 86.41 -35.46 16.57
CA GLN A 8 85.83 -34.11 16.48
C GLN A 8 84.88 -33.97 15.28
N GLU A 9 85.17 -34.64 14.16
CA GLU A 9 84.28 -34.73 12.99
C GLU A 9 83.04 -35.58 13.26
N GLU A 10 83.19 -36.72 13.95
CA GLU A 10 82.07 -37.55 14.40
C GLU A 10 81.15 -36.77 15.35
N MET A 11 81.71 -36.08 16.35
CA MET A 11 80.91 -35.24 17.25
C MET A 11 80.19 -34.12 16.51
N SER A 12 80.84 -33.43 15.56
CA SER A 12 80.21 -32.37 14.76
C SER A 12 79.04 -32.89 13.92
N THR A 13 79.18 -34.09 13.35
CA THR A 13 78.10 -34.74 12.59
C THR A 13 76.94 -35.16 13.47
N LEU A 14 77.23 -35.69 14.66
CA LEU A 14 76.21 -36.02 15.67
C LEU A 14 75.48 -34.77 16.19
N LEU A 15 76.21 -33.67 16.41
CA LEU A 15 75.66 -32.36 16.81
C LEU A 15 74.70 -31.81 15.73
N LYS A 16 75.13 -31.76 14.45
CA LYS A 16 74.26 -31.32 13.35
C LYS A 16 73.02 -32.19 13.19
N ARG A 17 73.14 -33.51 13.41
CA ARG A 17 72.00 -34.42 13.39
C ARG A 17 71.05 -34.15 14.56
N SER A 18 71.59 -33.89 15.75
CA SER A 18 70.81 -33.53 16.93
C SER A 18 70.05 -32.21 16.74
N GLU A 19 70.71 -31.19 16.18
CA GLU A 19 70.09 -29.91 15.83
C GLU A 19 68.98 -30.10 14.79
N TYR A 20 69.23 -30.88 13.74
CA TYR A 20 68.23 -31.19 12.71
C TYR A 20 66.99 -31.90 13.27
N GLU A 21 67.15 -32.93 14.10
CA GLU A 21 66.01 -33.62 14.69
C GLU A 21 65.25 -32.70 15.67
N THR A 22 65.95 -31.87 16.44
CA THR A 22 65.33 -30.88 17.34
C THR A 22 64.51 -29.86 16.56
N ASP A 23 65.07 -29.30 15.47
CA ASP A 23 64.38 -28.35 14.61
C ASP A 23 63.15 -28.99 13.97
N LYS A 24 63.29 -30.23 13.48
CA LYS A 24 62.20 -31.00 12.87
C LYS A 24 61.07 -31.26 13.87
N GLU A 25 61.38 -31.67 15.09
CA GLU A 25 60.39 -31.83 16.17
C GLU A 25 59.67 -30.51 16.45
N GLY A 26 60.40 -29.41 16.56
CA GLY A 26 59.81 -28.07 16.73
C GLY A 26 58.92 -27.63 15.57
N PHE A 27 59.25 -27.98 14.32
CA PHE A 27 58.37 -27.72 13.17
C PHE A 27 57.10 -28.57 13.20
N VAL A 28 57.19 -29.84 13.59
CA VAL A 28 56.04 -30.73 13.71
C VAL A 28 55.08 -30.21 14.79
N GLU A 29 55.59 -29.86 15.97
CA GLU A 29 54.76 -29.31 17.06
C GLU A 29 54.02 -28.04 16.65
N ARG A 30 54.71 -27.12 15.95
CA ARG A 30 54.10 -25.88 15.46
C ARG A 30 53.05 -26.14 14.38
N LEU A 31 53.26 -27.15 13.53
CA LEU A 31 52.30 -27.53 12.51
C LEU A 31 51.03 -28.14 13.14
N ASP A 32 51.21 -29.04 14.10
CA ASP A 32 50.11 -29.69 14.83
C ASP A 32 49.28 -28.66 15.63
N ALA A 33 49.95 -27.67 16.23
CA ALA A 33 49.29 -26.55 16.90
C ALA A 33 48.49 -25.70 15.91
N ALA A 34 49.08 -25.34 14.76
CA ALA A 34 48.39 -24.56 13.73
C ALA A 34 47.20 -25.32 13.11
N ASP A 35 47.28 -26.64 12.96
CA ASP A 35 46.16 -27.46 12.51
C ASP A 35 45.03 -27.51 13.53
N SER A 36 45.37 -27.57 14.81
CA SER A 36 44.39 -27.51 15.91
C SER A 36 43.67 -26.16 15.95
N GLU A 37 44.40 -25.06 15.84
CA GLU A 37 43.83 -23.70 15.75
C GLU A 37 42.94 -23.53 14.50
N ARG A 38 43.40 -24.00 13.33
CA ARG A 38 42.59 -23.97 12.10
C ARG A 38 41.28 -24.73 12.25
N LYS A 39 41.32 -25.90 12.87
CA LYS A 39 40.13 -26.72 13.11
C LYS A 39 39.16 -26.03 14.05
N GLN A 40 39.67 -25.48 15.16
CA GLN A 40 38.85 -24.71 16.10
C GLN A 40 38.22 -23.48 15.44
N LEU A 41 38.97 -22.71 14.64
CA LEU A 41 38.43 -21.58 13.90
C LEU A 41 37.38 -22.00 12.87
N SER A 42 37.58 -23.12 12.19
CA SER A 42 36.59 -23.69 11.26
C SER A 42 35.30 -24.07 11.98
N ASP A 43 35.40 -24.72 13.14
CA ASP A 43 34.27 -25.12 13.96
C ASP A 43 33.54 -23.87 14.50
N GLU A 44 34.27 -22.85 14.99
CA GLU A 44 33.70 -21.57 15.43
C GLU A 44 33.00 -20.80 14.30
N ILE A 45 33.53 -20.82 13.07
CA ILE A 45 32.88 -20.19 11.90
C ILE A 45 31.59 -20.95 11.56
N SER A 46 31.63 -22.28 11.58
CA SER A 46 30.47 -23.13 11.35
C SER A 46 29.39 -22.91 12.41
N ASP A 47 29.77 -22.78 13.68
CA ASP A 47 28.86 -22.56 14.80
C ASP A 47 28.28 -21.14 14.82
N ARG A 48 28.99 -20.14 14.28
CA ARG A 48 28.56 -18.74 14.32
C ARG A 48 27.61 -18.37 13.20
N VAL A 49 27.80 -18.90 12.01
CA VAL A 49 26.93 -18.65 10.85
C VAL A 49 26.99 -19.88 9.94
N THR A 50 26.03 -20.78 10.11
CA THR A 50 25.79 -21.75 9.04
C THR A 50 25.18 -21.03 7.84
N LEU A 51 25.51 -21.48 6.62
CA LEU A 51 24.82 -21.03 5.39
C LEU A 51 23.29 -21.17 5.53
N THR A 52 22.85 -22.17 6.30
CA THR A 52 21.45 -22.40 6.65
C THR A 52 20.85 -21.26 7.49
N GLU A 53 21.51 -20.82 8.56
CA GLU A 53 21.04 -19.72 9.40
C GLU A 53 21.02 -18.39 8.63
N PHE A 54 22.05 -18.14 7.82
CA PHE A 54 22.11 -16.97 6.96
C PHE A 54 20.96 -16.95 5.96
N ASN A 55 20.72 -18.05 5.24
CA ASN A 55 19.62 -18.16 4.29
C ASN A 55 18.25 -18.04 4.99
N SER A 56 18.09 -18.67 6.16
CA SER A 56 16.85 -18.56 6.95
C SER A 56 16.57 -17.12 7.41
N GLY A 57 17.62 -16.38 7.79
CA GLY A 57 17.51 -14.96 8.13
C GLY A 57 17.09 -14.08 6.93
N ILE A 58 17.64 -14.36 5.75
CA ILE A 58 17.23 -13.67 4.51
C ILE A 58 15.79 -14.02 4.15
N ASP A 59 15.43 -15.31 4.18
CA ASP A 59 14.10 -15.77 3.81
C ASP A 59 13.03 -15.20 4.73
N SER A 60 13.29 -15.17 6.05
CA SER A 60 12.37 -14.55 7.01
C SER A 60 12.23 -13.03 6.80
N THR A 61 13.32 -12.33 6.49
CA THR A 61 13.27 -10.88 6.18
C THR A 61 12.52 -10.61 4.89
N LYS A 62 12.75 -11.43 3.86
CA LYS A 62 12.04 -11.36 2.59
C LYS A 62 10.55 -11.64 2.76
N GLN A 63 10.20 -12.70 3.49
CA GLN A 63 8.81 -13.02 3.78
C GLN A 63 8.12 -11.88 4.53
N TYR A 64 8.78 -11.28 5.52
CA TYR A 64 8.26 -10.09 6.19
C TYR A 64 8.03 -8.93 5.21
N ALA A 65 8.97 -8.69 4.30
CA ALA A 65 8.83 -7.62 3.30
C ALA A 65 7.71 -7.90 2.30
N ASP A 66 7.65 -9.11 1.76
CA ASP A 66 6.61 -9.57 0.83
C ASP A 66 5.23 -9.48 1.50
N ASP A 67 5.09 -9.99 2.74
CA ASP A 67 3.86 -9.86 3.53
C ASP A 67 3.46 -8.40 3.75
N LYS A 68 4.42 -7.50 4.02
CA LYS A 68 4.11 -6.07 4.20
C LYS A 68 3.74 -5.38 2.90
N ILE A 69 4.40 -5.72 1.80
CA ILE A 69 4.19 -5.10 0.48
C ILE A 69 2.90 -5.60 -0.16
N ASP A 70 2.58 -6.89 -0.08
CA ASP A 70 1.31 -7.45 -0.57
C ASP A 70 0.11 -6.81 0.13
N ASN A 71 0.31 -6.35 1.37
CA ASN A 71 -0.68 -5.61 2.13
C ASN A 71 -0.73 -4.10 1.80
N LEU A 72 0.18 -3.54 1.00
CA LEU A 72 0.12 -2.14 0.57
C LEU A 72 -0.83 -2.00 -0.63
N GLU A 73 -2.04 -1.50 -0.38
CA GLU A 73 -2.99 -1.13 -1.44
C GLU A 73 -2.56 0.19 -2.10
N ILE A 74 -1.55 0.12 -2.98
CA ILE A 74 -1.08 1.27 -3.76
C ILE A 74 -2.11 1.57 -4.85
N GLY A 75 -2.64 2.80 -4.88
CA GLY A 75 -3.55 3.27 -5.93
C GLY A 75 -5.05 3.11 -5.61
N ASN A 76 -5.41 2.83 -4.36
CA ASN A 76 -6.80 2.87 -3.94
C ASN A 76 -7.38 4.28 -4.06
N VAL A 77 -8.43 4.40 -4.88
CA VAL A 77 -9.14 5.67 -5.12
C VAL A 77 -10.56 5.57 -4.61
N ASN A 78 -11.11 6.70 -4.17
CA ASN A 78 -12.50 6.73 -3.72
C ASN A 78 -13.41 6.54 -4.92
N LEU A 79 -14.26 5.51 -4.90
CA LEU A 79 -15.21 5.20 -5.97
C LEU A 79 -16.51 6.01 -5.87
N ILE A 80 -16.75 6.73 -4.78
CA ILE A 80 -17.93 7.59 -4.60
C ILE A 80 -17.63 8.98 -5.14
N ARG A 81 -18.35 9.36 -6.18
CA ARG A 81 -18.34 10.72 -6.74
C ARG A 81 -19.16 11.70 -5.91
N SER A 82 -18.89 12.98 -6.13
CA SER A 82 -19.61 14.12 -5.57
C SER A 82 -21.12 14.00 -5.73
N TYR A 83 -21.87 14.61 -4.83
CA TYR A 83 -23.34 14.62 -4.81
C TYR A 83 -23.97 15.40 -5.95
N LYS A 84 -23.17 16.20 -6.69
CA LYS A 84 -23.62 16.94 -7.88
C LYS A 84 -23.57 16.13 -9.17
N THR A 85 -22.94 14.97 -9.17
CA THR A 85 -22.91 14.08 -10.34
C THR A 85 -24.30 13.51 -10.68
N THR A 86 -24.53 13.18 -11.94
CA THR A 86 -25.75 12.50 -12.40
C THR A 86 -25.78 11.00 -12.09
N GLN A 87 -24.64 10.41 -11.72
CA GLN A 87 -24.54 8.99 -11.35
C GLN A 87 -25.30 8.70 -10.04
N ASN A 88 -25.28 9.65 -9.11
CA ASN A 88 -25.95 9.56 -7.82
C ASN A 88 -27.41 10.05 -7.93
N ILE A 89 -28.29 9.55 -7.07
CA ILE A 89 -29.60 10.18 -6.84
C ILE A 89 -29.64 10.66 -5.40
N VAL A 90 -29.69 11.98 -5.25
CA VAL A 90 -29.76 12.66 -3.95
C VAL A 90 -31.17 13.19 -3.76
N ASN A 91 -31.90 12.65 -2.80
CA ASN A 91 -33.27 13.08 -2.47
C ASN A 91 -33.29 14.12 -1.35
N GLY A 92 -32.34 15.05 -1.35
CA GLY A 92 -32.22 16.14 -0.36
C GLY A 92 -31.62 17.40 -0.96
N THR A 93 -31.26 18.36 -0.11
CA THR A 93 -30.63 19.61 -0.55
C THR A 93 -29.12 19.42 -0.60
N ILE A 94 -28.52 19.60 -1.78
CA ILE A 94 -27.06 19.58 -1.95
C ILE A 94 -26.52 20.95 -1.50
N GLU A 95 -25.70 20.95 -0.45
CA GLU A 95 -25.08 22.16 0.13
C GLU A 95 -23.63 22.35 -0.35
N GLY A 96 -23.02 21.29 -0.88
CA GLY A 96 -21.66 21.29 -1.44
C GLY A 96 -21.38 20.01 -2.22
N ASP A 97 -20.19 19.89 -2.82
CA ASP A 97 -19.85 18.72 -3.65
C ASP A 97 -19.93 17.41 -2.86
N TYR A 98 -19.63 17.45 -1.56
CA TYR A 98 -19.68 16.32 -0.65
C TYR A 98 -20.49 16.62 0.61
N ALA A 99 -21.51 17.49 0.50
CA ALA A 99 -22.38 17.88 1.62
C ALA A 99 -23.85 17.92 1.18
N VAL A 100 -24.70 17.17 1.89
CA VAL A 100 -26.14 17.08 1.65
C VAL A 100 -26.90 17.17 2.97
N ARG A 101 -28.06 17.83 2.93
CA ARG A 101 -29.06 17.85 4.00
C ARG A 101 -30.27 17.01 3.57
N LEU A 102 -30.52 15.94 4.31
CA LEU A 102 -31.59 14.97 4.03
C LEU A 102 -32.80 15.20 4.94
N PRO A 103 -34.01 15.33 4.37
CA PRO A 103 -35.24 15.22 5.13
C PRO A 103 -35.50 13.80 5.63
N LEU A 104 -36.42 13.64 6.58
CA LEU A 104 -36.83 12.34 7.11
C LEU A 104 -37.16 11.34 5.99
N SER A 105 -36.60 10.12 6.09
CA SER A 105 -36.80 9.00 5.15
C SER A 105 -36.31 9.26 3.72
N ARG A 106 -35.58 10.36 3.49
CA ARG A 106 -34.91 10.61 2.22
C ARG A 106 -33.51 10.03 2.23
N ASN A 107 -33.02 9.76 1.02
CA ASN A 107 -31.80 9.00 0.83
C ASN A 107 -30.92 9.54 -0.30
N ILE A 108 -29.66 9.16 -0.22
CA ILE A 108 -28.69 9.22 -1.30
C ILE A 108 -28.50 7.80 -1.82
N ASN A 109 -28.43 7.65 -3.14
CA ASN A 109 -28.22 6.38 -3.80
C ASN A 109 -27.00 6.46 -4.70
N PHE A 110 -26.07 5.53 -4.48
CA PHE A 110 -24.91 5.30 -5.33
C PHE A 110 -25.13 4.01 -6.10
N TYR A 111 -24.88 4.05 -7.40
CA TYR A 111 -25.20 2.97 -8.33
C TYR A 111 -23.93 2.51 -9.02
N TYR A 112 -23.64 1.22 -8.89
CA TYR A 112 -22.53 0.55 -9.57
C TYR A 112 -23.09 -0.43 -10.60
N TYR A 113 -23.91 0.13 -11.48
CA TYR A 113 -24.50 -0.49 -12.67
C TYR A 113 -25.17 0.55 -13.56
N ASP A 114 -25.41 0.18 -14.80
CA ASP A 114 -26.03 1.05 -15.80
C ASP A 114 -27.49 1.35 -15.45
N ARG A 115 -27.81 2.64 -15.43
CA ARG A 115 -29.16 3.13 -15.09
C ARG A 115 -29.56 4.25 -16.05
N ASN A 116 -30.70 4.13 -16.71
CA ASN A 116 -31.32 5.21 -17.49
C ASN A 116 -30.32 5.92 -18.44
N SER A 117 -29.58 5.14 -19.25
CA SER A 117 -28.57 5.62 -20.19
C SER A 117 -27.29 6.23 -19.58
N TYR A 118 -27.15 6.21 -18.25
CA TYR A 118 -25.88 6.51 -17.58
C TYR A 118 -25.10 5.22 -17.39
N VAL A 119 -23.90 5.19 -17.96
CA VAL A 119 -22.95 4.10 -17.76
C VAL A 119 -22.25 4.32 -16.43
N ASN A 120 -22.47 3.43 -15.47
CA ASN A 120 -21.77 3.46 -14.18
C ASN A 120 -20.90 2.22 -14.09
N PRO A 121 -19.61 2.36 -13.76
CA PRO A 121 -18.72 1.22 -13.65
C PRO A 121 -19.23 0.25 -12.57
N PRO A 122 -19.38 -1.05 -12.88
CA PRO A 122 -19.73 -2.04 -11.87
C PRO A 122 -18.58 -2.24 -10.89
N LEU A 123 -18.90 -2.72 -9.69
CA LEU A 123 -17.87 -3.20 -8.77
C LEU A 123 -17.24 -4.50 -9.31
N GLU A 124 -15.97 -4.72 -9.01
CA GLU A 124 -15.27 -5.94 -9.39
C GLU A 124 -15.86 -7.15 -8.65
N SER A 125 -15.98 -8.28 -9.34
CA SER A 125 -16.44 -9.54 -8.75
C SER A 125 -15.42 -10.08 -7.73
N ASN A 126 -15.92 -10.81 -6.74
CA ASN A 126 -15.13 -11.49 -5.70
C ASN A 126 -14.07 -10.59 -5.05
N THR A 127 -14.44 -9.35 -4.78
CA THR A 127 -13.53 -8.29 -4.32
C THR A 127 -14.06 -7.68 -3.03
N ASP A 128 -13.16 -7.47 -2.07
CA ASP A 128 -13.46 -6.78 -0.82
C ASP A 128 -13.58 -5.27 -1.04
N TYR A 129 -14.47 -4.63 -0.28
CA TYR A 129 -14.64 -3.19 -0.26
C TYR A 129 -14.89 -2.67 1.15
N VAL A 130 -14.44 -1.44 1.40
CA VAL A 130 -14.72 -0.67 2.61
C VAL A 130 -15.54 0.57 2.25
N LEU A 131 -16.80 0.59 2.67
CA LEU A 131 -17.70 1.74 2.62
C LEU A 131 -17.60 2.50 3.94
N GLN A 132 -17.35 3.80 3.89
CA GLN A 132 -17.21 4.63 5.09
C GLN A 132 -17.94 5.95 4.99
N LEU A 133 -18.70 6.27 6.04
CA LEU A 133 -19.38 7.53 6.28
C LEU A 133 -18.55 8.35 7.27
N HIS A 134 -17.70 9.22 6.72
CA HIS A 134 -16.73 10.00 7.49
C HIS A 134 -17.39 11.13 8.27
N GLU A 135 -18.39 11.77 7.67
CA GLU A 135 -19.05 12.94 8.22
C GLU A 135 -20.57 12.76 8.08
N ALA A 136 -21.31 12.63 9.19
CA ALA A 136 -22.77 12.65 9.20
C ALA A 136 -23.34 12.80 10.61
N ASP A 137 -24.60 13.23 10.67
CA ASP A 137 -25.40 13.22 11.90
C ASP A 137 -25.76 11.79 12.33
N ALA A 138 -26.08 11.62 13.61
CA ALA A 138 -26.24 10.32 14.27
C ALA A 138 -27.44 9.48 13.78
N ASP A 139 -28.44 10.10 13.15
CA ASP A 139 -29.64 9.44 12.64
C ASP A 139 -29.58 9.25 11.13
N VAL A 140 -28.43 8.75 10.67
CA VAL A 140 -28.17 8.38 9.28
C VAL A 140 -27.72 6.94 9.24
N ASP A 141 -28.44 6.12 8.47
CA ASP A 141 -28.11 4.72 8.26
C ASP A 141 -27.51 4.49 6.87
N MET A 142 -26.66 3.48 6.74
CA MET A 142 -26.14 2.99 5.46
C MET A 142 -26.54 1.54 5.21
N GLY A 143 -26.79 1.18 3.95
CA GLY A 143 -27.02 -0.20 3.52
C GLY A 143 -26.41 -0.49 2.16
N VAL A 144 -26.06 -1.76 1.94
CA VAL A 144 -25.47 -2.26 0.70
C VAL A 144 -26.36 -3.35 0.12
N PHE A 145 -26.73 -3.18 -1.15
CA PHE A 145 -27.68 -4.05 -1.84
C PHE A 145 -27.12 -4.48 -3.19
N TYR A 146 -27.62 -5.58 -3.74
CA TYR A 146 -27.25 -6.11 -5.05
C TYR A 146 -28.50 -6.41 -5.89
N ASN A 147 -28.30 -6.80 -7.15
CA ASN A 147 -29.37 -7.00 -8.12
C ASN A 147 -30.30 -5.78 -8.19
N LYS A 148 -29.69 -4.61 -8.39
CA LYS A 148 -30.37 -3.30 -8.52
C LYS A 148 -31.15 -2.89 -7.26
N GLY A 149 -30.73 -3.39 -6.11
CA GLY A 149 -31.37 -3.11 -4.82
C GLY A 149 -32.44 -4.11 -4.40
N SER A 150 -32.63 -5.21 -5.15
CA SER A 150 -33.65 -6.22 -4.85
C SER A 150 -33.27 -7.09 -3.64
N TYR A 151 -31.97 -7.25 -3.39
CA TYR A 151 -31.45 -8.12 -2.36
C TYR A 151 -30.41 -7.41 -1.50
N THR A 152 -30.28 -7.84 -0.25
CA THR A 152 -29.43 -7.21 0.75
C THR A 152 -28.08 -7.92 0.83
N VAL A 153 -26.99 -7.15 0.84
CA VAL A 153 -25.66 -7.62 1.26
C VAL A 153 -25.43 -7.24 2.71
N VAL A 154 -25.64 -5.96 3.03
CA VAL A 154 -25.59 -5.43 4.39
C VAL A 154 -26.88 -4.64 4.63
N PRO A 155 -27.69 -5.02 5.64
CA PRO A 155 -28.92 -4.29 5.95
C PRO A 155 -28.59 -2.87 6.41
N TYR A 156 -29.61 -2.01 6.46
CA TYR A 156 -29.41 -0.68 7.01
C TYR A 156 -28.88 -0.74 8.45
N SER A 157 -27.77 -0.07 8.69
CA SER A 157 -27.16 0.05 10.01
C SER A 157 -26.68 1.47 10.26
N LYS A 158 -26.51 1.82 11.55
CA LYS A 158 -25.86 3.07 11.98
C LYS A 158 -24.33 2.98 11.95
N GLU A 159 -23.77 1.85 11.52
CA GLU A 159 -22.33 1.69 11.45
C GLU A 159 -21.75 2.67 10.43
N ARG A 160 -20.69 3.38 10.83
CA ARG A 160 -20.02 4.33 9.94
C ARG A 160 -19.08 3.64 8.96
N ILE A 161 -18.75 2.37 9.19
CA ILE A 161 -17.84 1.59 8.37
C ILE A 161 -18.52 0.25 8.09
N ILE A 162 -18.65 -0.09 6.81
CA ILE A 162 -19.18 -1.37 6.35
C ILE A 162 -18.13 -2.02 5.47
N LYS A 163 -17.73 -3.25 5.82
CA LYS A 163 -16.84 -4.08 5.01
C LYS A 163 -17.65 -5.18 4.36
N PHE A 164 -17.54 -5.34 3.04
CA PHE A 164 -18.28 -6.37 2.32
C PHE A 164 -17.48 -6.90 1.13
N ASN A 165 -17.69 -8.18 0.80
CA ASN A 165 -17.15 -8.80 -0.40
C ASN A 165 -18.25 -8.91 -1.47
N THR A 166 -17.92 -8.64 -2.72
CA THR A 166 -18.89 -8.72 -3.81
C THR A 166 -19.27 -10.16 -4.17
N GLY A 167 -18.36 -11.13 -4.00
CA GLY A 167 -18.54 -12.52 -4.40
C GLY A 167 -18.96 -12.64 -5.87
N ASP A 168 -20.00 -13.42 -6.12
CA ASP A 168 -20.65 -13.59 -7.42
C ASP A 168 -21.76 -12.56 -7.73
N LYS A 169 -22.00 -11.60 -6.83
CA LYS A 169 -23.11 -10.66 -6.94
C LYS A 169 -22.75 -9.53 -7.90
N THR A 170 -23.78 -8.95 -8.51
CA THR A 170 -23.66 -7.83 -9.46
C THR A 170 -24.74 -6.78 -9.19
N ASP A 171 -24.64 -5.66 -9.91
CA ASP A 171 -25.57 -4.53 -9.84
C ASP A 171 -25.75 -3.96 -8.43
N PHE A 172 -24.64 -3.52 -7.86
CA PHE A 172 -24.60 -3.00 -6.50
C PHE A 172 -25.25 -1.62 -6.40
N ARG A 173 -26.03 -1.44 -5.33
CA ARG A 173 -26.62 -0.18 -4.92
C ARG A 173 -26.25 0.08 -3.47
N ILE A 174 -25.63 1.22 -3.20
CA ILE A 174 -25.38 1.69 -1.84
C ILE A 174 -26.40 2.78 -1.52
N VAL A 175 -26.99 2.72 -0.34
CA VAL A 175 -28.02 3.66 0.09
C VAL A 175 -27.65 4.25 1.44
N ILE A 176 -27.71 5.56 1.54
CA ILE A 176 -27.62 6.31 2.79
C ILE A 176 -28.96 6.95 3.05
N VAL A 177 -29.57 6.75 4.21
CA VAL A 177 -30.94 7.19 4.51
C VAL A 177 -31.01 7.91 5.85
N ALA A 178 -31.72 9.04 5.88
CA ALA A 178 -31.99 9.78 7.11
C ALA A 178 -33.16 9.14 7.88
N ARG A 179 -32.94 8.90 9.17
CA ARG A 179 -33.92 8.36 10.14
C ARG A 179 -34.62 9.41 10.97
N SER A 180 -34.07 10.62 10.97
CA SER A 180 -34.66 11.83 11.53
C SER A 180 -34.73 12.91 10.45
N ASP A 181 -35.43 14.01 10.72
CA ASP A 181 -35.47 15.13 9.77
C ASP A 181 -34.17 15.96 9.81
N ASN A 182 -33.90 16.69 8.74
CA ASN A 182 -32.79 17.64 8.65
C ASN A 182 -31.39 17.07 8.97
N GLN A 183 -31.09 15.86 8.48
CA GLN A 183 -29.82 15.19 8.77
C GLN A 183 -28.72 15.59 7.78
N PHE A 184 -27.56 15.94 8.30
CA PHE A 184 -26.37 16.18 7.52
C PHE A 184 -25.69 14.87 7.11
N VAL A 185 -25.33 14.79 5.83
CA VAL A 185 -24.47 13.76 5.26
C VAL A 185 -23.35 14.46 4.50
N GLY A 186 -22.14 14.36 5.03
CA GLY A 186 -20.92 14.90 4.47
C GLY A 186 -20.17 13.87 3.65
N LYS A 187 -18.85 13.81 3.80
CA LYS A 187 -17.95 12.92 3.07
C LYS A 187 -18.26 11.43 3.26
N VAL A 188 -18.32 10.72 2.13
CA VAL A 188 -18.46 9.26 2.05
C VAL A 188 -17.39 8.72 1.11
N SER A 189 -16.87 7.54 1.42
CA SER A 189 -15.93 6.84 0.55
C SER A 189 -16.29 5.38 0.33
N LEU A 190 -15.88 4.86 -0.81
CA LEU A 190 -15.83 3.43 -1.10
C LEU A 190 -14.45 3.11 -1.66
N TYR A 191 -13.68 2.29 -0.94
CA TYR A 191 -12.36 1.84 -1.37
C TYR A 191 -12.37 0.33 -1.61
N LYS A 192 -11.63 -0.12 -2.62
CA LYS A 192 -11.36 -1.54 -2.86
C LYS A 192 -10.42 -2.06 -1.78
N GLY A 193 -10.59 -3.30 -1.35
CA GLY A 193 -9.75 -3.96 -0.37
C GLY A 193 -10.37 -4.00 1.03
N THR A 194 -9.50 -4.18 2.03
CA THR A 194 -9.93 -4.50 3.41
C THR A 194 -9.59 -3.42 4.44
N LYS A 195 -8.78 -2.44 4.03
CA LYS A 195 -8.28 -1.38 4.91
C LYS A 195 -9.19 -0.17 4.92
N GLU A 196 -9.39 0.37 6.11
CA GLU A 196 -10.00 1.68 6.30
C GLU A 196 -8.98 2.75 5.93
N LEU A 197 -9.41 3.74 5.15
CA LEU A 197 -8.57 4.82 4.65
C LEU A 197 -9.24 6.15 4.96
N ASP A 198 -8.44 7.18 5.21
CA ASP A 198 -8.93 8.55 5.31
C ASP A 198 -9.60 8.98 4.00
N TRP A 199 -10.56 9.89 4.11
CA TRP A 199 -11.31 10.34 2.95
C TRP A 199 -10.44 11.09 1.94
N THR A 200 -10.63 10.73 0.67
CA THR A 200 -10.14 11.44 -0.51
C THR A 200 -11.29 11.69 -1.49
N PRO A 201 -11.27 12.79 -2.26
CA PRO A 201 -12.24 12.99 -3.32
C PRO A 201 -12.05 11.93 -4.43
N ASN A 202 -13.12 11.63 -5.17
CA ASN A 202 -12.99 10.80 -6.35
C ASN A 202 -12.08 11.50 -7.39
N PRO A 203 -11.10 10.79 -7.99
CA PRO A 203 -10.18 11.39 -8.95
C PRO A 203 -10.87 12.06 -10.16
N LEU A 204 -12.01 11.54 -10.61
CA LEU A 204 -12.76 12.13 -11.72
C LEU A 204 -13.42 13.46 -11.33
N ASP A 205 -13.79 13.64 -10.06
CA ASP A 205 -14.28 14.94 -9.57
C ASP A 205 -13.14 15.97 -9.55
N VAL A 206 -11.95 15.57 -9.11
CA VAL A 206 -10.74 16.41 -9.15
C VAL A 206 -10.42 16.81 -10.60
N GLN A 207 -10.43 15.85 -11.53
CA GLN A 207 -10.20 16.12 -12.94
C GLN A 207 -11.25 17.07 -13.52
N THR A 208 -12.53 16.83 -13.24
CA THR A 208 -13.62 17.71 -13.71
C THR A 208 -13.44 19.14 -13.20
N ASN A 209 -13.01 19.31 -11.94
CA ASN A 209 -12.75 20.63 -11.37
C ASN A 209 -11.55 21.32 -12.02
N ILE A 210 -10.48 20.57 -12.35
CA ILE A 210 -9.33 21.09 -13.10
C ILE A 210 -9.77 21.54 -14.50
N ASP A 211 -10.47 20.69 -15.25
CA ASP A 211 -10.91 20.98 -16.62
C ASP A 211 -11.82 22.23 -16.67
N ASN A 212 -12.74 22.36 -15.71
CA ASN A 212 -13.60 23.53 -15.58
C ASN A 212 -12.78 24.79 -15.26
N THR A 213 -11.78 24.67 -14.40
CA THR A 213 -10.90 25.78 -14.02
C THR A 213 -10.07 26.24 -15.22
N GLU A 214 -9.49 25.31 -15.98
CA GLU A 214 -8.75 25.61 -17.22
C GLU A 214 -9.64 26.29 -18.25
N THR A 215 -10.85 25.78 -18.45
CA THR A 215 -11.84 26.37 -19.37
C THR A 215 -12.18 27.80 -18.98
N ASN A 216 -12.46 28.04 -17.69
CA ASN A 216 -12.79 29.37 -17.18
C ASN A 216 -11.59 30.34 -17.28
N ALA A 217 -10.39 29.88 -16.96
CA ALA A 217 -9.17 30.69 -17.07
C ALA A 217 -8.89 31.09 -18.52
N LYS A 218 -9.07 30.16 -19.47
CA LYS A 218 -8.95 30.44 -20.90
C LYS A 218 -9.97 31.46 -21.36
N ALA A 219 -11.25 31.28 -20.99
CA ALA A 219 -12.32 32.21 -21.35
C ALA A 219 -12.05 33.64 -20.82
N TYR A 220 -11.52 33.75 -19.59
CA TYR A 220 -11.12 35.02 -19.02
C TYR A 220 -9.96 35.67 -19.79
N ALA A 221 -8.89 34.92 -20.08
CA ALA A 221 -7.75 35.43 -20.85
C ALA A 221 -8.16 35.90 -22.25
N ASP A 222 -9.01 35.13 -22.95
CA ASP A 222 -9.55 35.50 -24.26
C ASP A 222 -10.40 36.77 -24.18
N SER A 223 -11.15 36.96 -23.09
CA SER A 223 -11.94 38.18 -22.89
C SER A 223 -11.07 39.43 -22.69
N LEU A 224 -9.98 39.33 -21.93
CA LEU A 224 -9.03 40.42 -21.74
C LEU A 224 -8.32 40.78 -23.05
N LYS A 225 -7.93 39.78 -23.83
CA LYS A 225 -7.32 40.02 -25.14
C LYS A 225 -8.28 40.77 -26.07
N ARG A 226 -9.55 40.37 -26.13
CA ARG A 226 -10.57 41.09 -26.93
C ARG A 226 -10.73 42.55 -26.48
N GLN A 227 -10.80 42.80 -25.17
CA GLN A 227 -10.89 44.18 -24.66
C GLN A 227 -9.65 45.00 -25.01
N GLN A 228 -8.46 44.41 -24.94
CA GLN A 228 -7.23 45.08 -25.34
C GLN A 228 -7.22 45.39 -26.84
N ASP A 229 -7.58 44.42 -27.69
CA ASP A 229 -7.64 44.59 -29.13
C ASP A 229 -8.65 45.69 -29.53
N GLU A 230 -9.83 45.74 -28.88
CA GLU A 230 -10.82 46.82 -29.07
C GLU A 230 -10.23 48.19 -28.72
N VAL A 231 -9.56 48.31 -27.56
CA VAL A 231 -8.94 49.57 -27.14
C VAL A 231 -7.87 50.02 -28.15
N LEU A 232 -7.01 49.13 -28.63
CA LEU A 232 -5.98 49.47 -29.62
C LEU A 232 -6.57 49.97 -30.94
N THR A 233 -7.65 49.35 -31.42
CA THR A 233 -8.31 49.77 -32.67
C THR A 233 -9.02 51.12 -32.59
N THR A 234 -9.31 51.63 -31.39
CA THR A 234 -9.89 52.97 -31.20
C THR A 234 -8.87 54.12 -31.18
N TYR A 235 -7.56 53.84 -31.23
CA TYR A 235 -6.50 54.86 -31.26
C TYR A 235 -5.77 54.99 -32.61
N ASP A 236 -6.17 54.23 -33.63
CA ASP A 236 -5.77 54.39 -35.04
C ASP A 236 -6.80 55.23 -35.83
#